data_AF-A0A6A4GD80-F1
#
_entry.id   AF-A0A6A4GD80-F1
#
_cell.length_a   1.000
_cell.length_b   1.000
_cell.length_c   1.000
_cell.angle_alpha   90.00
_cell.angle_beta   90.00
_cell.angle_gamma   90.00
#
_symmetry.space_group_name_H-M   'P 1'
#
loop_
_entity.id
_entity.type
_entity.pdbx_description
1 polymer ?
#
loop_
_entity_poly.entity_id
_entity_poly.type
_entity_poly.pdbx_seq_one_letter_code
_entity_poly.pdbx_strand_id
1 'polypeptide(L)' 'MKFFAIVSAVLIAAIGVGAIAPNPDSACQCPNNCEHTLGSSCAFFLDGNTINGSCINGANGLTCAT' A
#
# COMPACT_ATOMS: atom_id res chain seq x y z
N MET A 1 5.55 6.85 -45.65
CA MET A 1 5.37 5.89 -44.53
C MET A 1 6.55 6.01 -43.57
N LYS A 2 6.55 6.99 -42.66
CA LYS A 2 7.71 7.20 -41.77
C LYS A 2 7.40 8.16 -40.62
N PHE A 3 6.71 7.72 -39.57
CA PHE A 3 6.86 8.33 -38.24
C PHE A 3 6.71 7.21 -37.22
N PHE A 4 7.82 6.90 -36.56
CA PHE A 4 7.90 5.90 -35.51
C PHE A 4 7.13 6.42 -34.29
N ALA A 5 6.05 5.72 -33.93
CA ALA A 5 5.34 5.99 -32.69
C ALA A 5 6.28 5.66 -31.52
N ILE A 6 6.69 6.71 -30.81
CA ILE A 6 7.48 6.62 -29.58
C ILE A 6 6.68 5.87 -28.53
N VAL A 7 7.12 4.65 -28.21
CA VAL A 7 6.61 3.85 -27.10
C VAL A 7 6.94 4.58 -25.80
N SER A 8 5.95 5.24 -25.19
CA SER A 8 6.09 5.77 -23.85
C SER A 8 5.95 4.62 -22.85
N ALA A 9 7.08 4.06 -22.42
CA ALA A 9 7.11 3.18 -21.27
C ALA A 9 7.06 4.05 -20.00
N VAL A 10 5.90 4.11 -19.35
CA VAL A 10 5.80 4.61 -17.99
C VAL A 10 6.43 3.56 -17.08
N LEU A 11 7.67 3.80 -16.65
CA LEU A 11 8.28 3.03 -15.57
C LEU A 11 7.55 3.38 -14.27
N ILE A 12 6.57 2.57 -13.88
CA ILE A 12 6.08 2.54 -12.51
C ILE A 12 7.13 1.76 -11.72
N ALA A 13 8.08 2.48 -11.13
CA ALA A 13 8.99 1.90 -10.16
C ALA A 13 8.19 1.56 -8.90
N ALA A 14 7.62 0.36 -8.84
CA ALA A 14 7.15 -0.24 -7.61
C ALA A 14 8.37 -0.66 -6.77
N ILE A 15 8.98 0.30 -6.07
CA ILE A 15 9.98 0.03 -5.03
C ILE A 15 9.23 -0.41 -3.77
N GLY A 16 8.65 -1.61 -3.82
CA GLY A 16 7.94 -2.22 -2.70
C GLY A 16 8.84 -3.15 -1.89
N VAL A 17 9.98 -2.67 -1.40
CA VAL A 17 10.69 -3.37 -0.32
C VAL A 17 10.03 -2.92 0.97
N GLY A 18 9.18 -3.79 1.53
CA GLY A 18 8.18 -3.51 2.56
C GLY A 18 8.64 -2.62 3.69
N ALA A 19 8.36 -1.32 3.58
CA ALA A 19 8.33 -0.45 4.73
C ALA A 19 7.08 -0.83 5.54
N ILE A 20 7.29 -1.30 6.76
CA ILE A 20 6.20 -1.56 7.71
C ILE A 20 5.57 -0.21 8.03
N ALA A 21 4.24 -0.13 7.94
CA ALA A 21 3.54 1.13 8.12
C ALA A 21 3.70 1.67 9.55
N PRO A 22 3.77 3.01 9.76
CA PRO A 22 3.90 3.58 11.09
C PRO A 22 2.62 3.50 11.94
N ASN A 23 1.46 3.25 11.33
CA ASN A 23 0.16 3.17 12.01
C ASN A 23 -0.82 2.30 11.18
N PRO A 24 -1.90 1.79 11.78
CA PRO A 24 -2.81 0.84 11.12
C PRO A 24 -3.53 1.43 9.90
N ASP A 25 -3.83 2.74 9.88
CA ASP A 25 -4.52 3.37 8.76
C ASP A 25 -3.59 3.48 7.54
N SER A 26 -2.37 3.99 7.75
CA SER A 26 -1.37 4.12 6.68
C SER A 26 -0.93 2.78 6.08
N ALA A 27 -1.17 1.66 6.77
CA ALA A 27 -0.93 0.31 6.29
C ALA A 27 -1.93 -0.14 5.21
N CYS A 28 -3.07 0.53 5.11
CA CYS A 28 -4.18 0.17 4.22
C CYS A 28 -4.65 1.35 3.36
N GLN A 29 -4.07 2.53 3.53
CA GLN A 29 -4.51 3.76 2.86
C GLN A 29 -3.39 4.40 2.04
N CYS A 30 -3.80 5.25 1.09
CA CYS A 30 -2.92 6.14 0.36
C CYS A 30 -2.20 7.14 1.28
N PRO A 31 -1.00 7.63 0.92
CA PRO A 31 -0.32 7.42 -0.37
C PRO A 31 0.50 6.12 -0.46
N ASN A 32 0.77 5.46 0.67
CA ASN A 32 1.75 4.38 0.72
C ASN A 32 1.18 3.03 0.26
N ASN A 33 -0.10 2.76 0.52
CA ASN A 33 -0.73 1.47 0.27
C ASN A 33 -2.02 1.62 -0.56
N CYS A 34 -1.98 2.45 -1.60
CA CYS A 34 -3.15 2.73 -2.45
C CYS A 34 -3.74 1.50 -3.15
N GLU A 35 -2.96 0.43 -3.33
CA GLU A 35 -3.41 -0.81 -3.97
C GLU A 35 -4.01 -1.81 -2.96
N HIS A 36 -3.96 -1.50 -1.65
CA HIS A 36 -4.60 -2.35 -0.65
C HIS A 36 -6.12 -2.20 -0.71
N THR A 37 -6.81 -3.32 -0.56
CA THR A 37 -8.26 -3.43 -0.58
C THR A 37 -8.76 -4.12 0.69
N LEU A 38 -10.07 -4.21 0.86
CA LEU A 38 -10.66 -4.94 2.00
C LEU A 38 -10.18 -6.40 1.99
N GLY A 39 -9.60 -6.85 3.10
CA GLY A 39 -9.02 -8.18 3.26
C GLY A 39 -7.55 -8.31 2.80
N SER A 40 -6.95 -7.26 2.22
CA SER A 40 -5.50 -7.26 1.94
C SER A 40 -4.71 -7.42 3.22
N SER A 41 -3.66 -8.24 3.19
CA SER A 41 -2.72 -8.36 4.31
C SER A 41 -2.04 -7.02 4.56
N CYS A 42 -1.85 -6.66 5.82
CA CYS A 42 -1.21 -5.41 6.23
C CYS A 42 -0.30 -5.64 7.43
N ALA A 43 0.67 -4.74 7.61
CA ALA A 43 1.53 -4.73 8.77
C ALA A 43 1.86 -3.29 9.20
N PHE A 44 1.89 -3.05 10.52
CA PHE A 44 2.26 -1.75 11.09
C PHE A 44 3.08 -1.89 12.38
N PHE A 45 3.83 -0.84 12.72
CA PHE A 45 4.58 -0.76 13.97
C PHE A 45 3.73 -0.21 15.11
N LEU A 46 3.75 -0.91 16.24
CA LEU A 46 3.11 -0.49 17.49
C LEU A 46 4.00 -0.89 18.67
N ASP A 47 4.38 0.07 19.50
CA ASP A 47 5.18 -0.14 20.72
C ASP A 47 6.46 -0.97 20.49
N GLY A 48 7.13 -0.74 19.37
CA GLY A 48 8.36 -1.46 18.98
C GLY A 48 8.14 -2.85 18.38
N ASN A 49 6.89 -3.28 18.20
CA ASN A 49 6.52 -4.56 17.60
C ASN A 49 5.92 -4.35 16.21
N THR A 50 6.11 -5.33 15.34
CA THR A 50 5.37 -5.44 14.08
C THR A 50 4.07 -6.20 14.33
N ILE A 51 2.95 -5.55 14.09
CA ILE A 51 1.63 -6.16 14.10
C ILE A 51 1.24 -6.51 12.68
N ASN A 52 0.81 -7.75 12.45
CA ASN A 52 0.32 -8.22 11.15
C ASN A 52 -1.19 -8.44 11.24
N GLY A 53 -1.90 -8.13 10.16
CA GLY A 53 -3.34 -8.25 10.12
C GLY A 53 -3.90 -8.15 8.72
N SER A 54 -5.16 -7.77 8.63
CA SER A 54 -5.87 -7.51 7.38
C SER A 54 -6.56 -6.14 7.40
N CYS A 55 -6.65 -5.54 6.22
CA CYS A 55 -7.36 -4.28 6.03
C CYS A 55 -8.87 -4.49 6.17
N ILE A 56 -9.49 -3.81 7.14
CA ILE A 56 -10.93 -3.80 7.41
C ILE A 56 -11.51 -2.39 7.24
N ASN A 57 -12.84 -2.24 7.15
CA ASN A 57 -13.46 -0.92 7.14
C ASN A 57 -13.38 -0.27 8.53
N GLY A 58 -12.66 0.84 8.64
CA GLY A 58 -12.62 1.72 9.80
C GLY A 58 -13.45 2.99 9.60
N ALA A 59 -13.34 3.91 10.56
CA ALA A 59 -14.12 5.16 10.56
C ALA A 59 -13.76 6.11 9.40
N ASN A 60 -12.50 6.11 8.94
CA ASN A 60 -11.97 7.04 7.94
C ASN A 60 -11.50 6.35 6.65
N GLY A 61 -11.91 5.08 6.41
CA GLY A 61 -11.42 4.26 5.32
C GLY A 61 -10.88 2.91 5.82
N LEU A 62 -10.10 2.22 5.00
CA LEU A 62 -9.51 0.93 5.39
C LEU A 62 -8.49 1.12 6.52
N THR A 63 -8.47 0.21 7.49
CA THR A 63 -7.54 0.22 8.62
C THR A 63 -7.04 -1.20 8.90
N CYS A 64 -5.80 -1.36 9.34
CA CYS A 64 -5.22 -2.66 9.62
C CYS A 64 -5.64 -3.19 11.00
N ALA A 65 -6.22 -4.38 11.03
CA ALA A 65 -6.63 -5.07 12.26
C ALA A 65 -6.17 -6.53 12.26
N THR A 66 -5.81 -7.05 13.44
CA THR A 66 -5.53 -8.48 13.69
C THR A 66 -6.82 -9.28 13.78
#